data_AF-A0A2D4PXC7-F1
#
_entry.id   AF-A0A2D4PXC7-F1
#
_cell.length_a   1.000
_cell.length_b   1.000
_cell.length_c   1.000
_cell.angle_alpha   90.00
_cell.angle_beta   90.00
_cell.angle_gamma   90.00
#
_symmetry.space_group_name_H-M   'P 1'
#
loop_
_entity.id
_entity.type
_entity.pdbx_description
1 polymer ?
#
loop_
_entity_poly.entity_id
_entity_poly.type
_entity_poly.pdbx_seq_one_letter_code
_entity_poly.pdbx_strand_id
1 'polypeptide(L)'
;MVYQQLYKNLGKILDPILLEIYNEILKGAELPRSWRAAYIILIPKEGADTTHINNCRLISLLNADYKIFMNLMAERLKKILNRYIHTDQNGFLPTRQLKNNIRTVLDILEYYEAHLEKQAHSKIFNNKRR
;
A
#
# COMPACT_ATOMS: atom_id res chain seq x y z
N MET A 1 -12.70 -5.01 19.18
CA MET A 1 -13.07 -6.44 19.34
C MET A 1 -14.55 -6.72 19.08
N VAL A 2 -15.50 -5.90 19.56
CA VAL A 2 -16.95 -6.18 19.46
C VAL A 2 -17.47 -6.34 18.02
N TYR A 3 -17.06 -5.48 17.08
CA TYR A 3 -17.57 -5.52 15.70
C TYR A 3 -17.16 -6.78 14.91
N GLN A 4 -15.92 -7.27 15.06
CA GLN A 4 -15.46 -8.44 14.31
C GLN A 4 -16.19 -9.72 14.72
N GLN A 5 -16.56 -9.82 16.00
CA GLN A 5 -17.34 -10.95 16.50
C GLN A 5 -18.78 -10.95 15.96
N LEU A 6 -19.35 -9.75 15.75
CA LEU A 6 -20.68 -9.58 15.17
C LEU A 6 -20.76 -10.17 13.74
N TYR A 7 -19.85 -9.78 12.84
CA TYR A 7 -19.85 -10.33 11.46
C TYR A 7 -19.57 -11.84 11.44
N LYS A 8 -18.70 -12.34 12.33
CA LYS A 8 -18.45 -13.79 12.43
C LYS A 8 -19.68 -14.57 12.88
N ASN A 9 -20.44 -14.03 13.82
CA ASN A 9 -21.60 -14.73 14.40
C ASN A 9 -22.88 -14.55 13.56
N LEU A 10 -23.04 -13.41 12.89
CA LEU A 10 -24.22 -13.07 12.10
C LEU A 10 -24.02 -13.19 10.59
N GLY A 11 -22.89 -13.76 10.14
CA GLY A 11 -22.53 -13.87 8.72
C GLY A 11 -23.64 -14.48 7.85
N LYS A 12 -24.31 -15.55 8.31
CA LYS A 12 -25.42 -16.17 7.56
C LYS A 12 -26.56 -15.20 7.21
N ILE A 13 -26.78 -14.18 8.03
CA ILE A 13 -27.81 -13.15 7.81
C ILE A 13 -27.22 -11.97 7.03
N LEU A 14 -26.02 -11.54 7.39
CA LEU A 14 -25.39 -10.34 6.83
C LEU A 14 -24.83 -10.55 5.44
N ASP A 15 -24.24 -11.71 5.16
CA ASP A 15 -23.55 -12.01 3.90
C ASP A 15 -24.44 -11.80 2.65
N PRO A 16 -25.68 -12.31 2.56
CA PRO A 16 -26.51 -12.07 1.39
C PRO A 16 -26.87 -10.59 1.21
N ILE A 17 -27.12 -9.88 2.31
CA ILE A 17 -27.47 -8.44 2.30
C ILE A 17 -26.26 -7.62 1.82
N LEU A 18 -25.08 -7.88 2.39
CA LEU A 18 -23.85 -7.20 2.01
C LEU A 18 -23.48 -7.51 0.55
N LEU A 19 -23.63 -8.75 0.11
CA LEU A 19 -23.39 -9.15 -1.27
C LEU A 19 -24.28 -8.37 -2.24
N GLU A 20 -25.58 -8.26 -1.95
CA GLU A 20 -26.51 -7.48 -2.76
C GLU A 20 -26.07 -6.01 -2.85
N ILE A 21 -25.84 -5.36 -1.70
CA ILE A 21 -25.39 -3.96 -1.63
C ILE A 21 -24.09 -3.76 -2.44
N TYR A 22 -23.11 -4.65 -2.27
CA TYR A 22 -21.82 -4.54 -2.96
C TYR A 22 -21.97 -4.69 -4.47
N ASN A 23 -22.83 -5.61 -4.92
CA ASN A 23 -23.09 -5.79 -6.34
C ASN A 23 -23.81 -4.58 -6.95
N GLU A 24 -24.76 -3.98 -6.26
CA GLU A 24 -25.41 -2.76 -6.72
C GLU A 24 -24.43 -1.59 -6.82
N ILE A 25 -23.54 -1.44 -5.84
CA ILE A 25 -22.46 -0.43 -5.90
C ILE A 25 -21.56 -0.68 -7.12
N LEU A 26 -21.19 -1.93 -7.40
CA LEU A 26 -20.37 -2.27 -8.56
C LEU A 26 -21.09 -2.01 -9.90
N LYS A 27 -22.42 -2.04 -9.92
CA LYS A 27 -23.24 -1.66 -11.09
C LYS A 27 -23.43 -0.14 -11.22
N GLY A 28 -22.90 0.65 -10.29
CA GLY A 28 -22.93 2.11 -10.34
C GLY A 28 -23.84 2.79 -9.32
N ALA A 29 -24.41 2.05 -8.36
CA ALA A 29 -25.17 2.66 -7.27
C ALA A 29 -24.27 3.53 -6.36
N GLU A 30 -24.87 4.55 -5.73
CA GLU A 30 -24.15 5.39 -4.78
C GLU A 30 -23.76 4.64 -3.50
N LEU A 31 -22.61 5.01 -2.93
CA LEU A 31 -22.20 4.52 -1.63
C LEU A 31 -23.15 5.03 -0.53
N PRO A 32 -23.55 4.15 0.42
CA PRO A 32 -24.31 4.56 1.60
C PRO A 32 -23.64 5.74 2.31
N ARG A 33 -24.44 6.73 2.74
CA ARG A 33 -23.92 7.94 3.40
C ARG A 33 -23.09 7.62 4.65
N SER A 34 -23.49 6.60 5.41
CA SER A 34 -22.79 6.15 6.60
C SER A 34 -21.36 5.65 6.32
N TRP A 35 -21.09 5.14 5.11
CA TRP A 35 -19.76 4.69 4.73
C TRP A 35 -18.79 5.83 4.42
N ARG A 36 -19.32 7.02 4.13
CA ARG A 36 -18.54 8.24 3.88
C ARG A 36 -18.15 8.96 5.17
N ALA A 37 -18.65 8.53 6.31
CA ALA A 37 -18.30 9.08 7.62
C ALA A 37 -17.06 8.38 8.20
N ALA A 38 -16.24 9.13 8.92
CA ALA A 38 -15.07 8.64 9.63
C ALA A 38 -14.99 9.27 11.02
N TYR A 39 -14.66 8.46 12.02
CA TYR A 39 -14.28 8.98 13.34
C TYR A 39 -12.76 9.14 13.41
N ILE A 40 -12.29 10.36 13.64
CA ILE A 40 -10.86 10.68 13.64
C ILE A 40 -10.28 10.55 15.05
N ILE A 41 -9.19 9.80 15.19
CA ILE A 41 -8.43 9.65 16.43
C ILE A 41 -7.00 10.14 16.19
N LEU A 42 -6.46 10.84 17.18
CA LEU A 42 -5.05 11.24 17.21
C LEU A 42 -4.26 10.24 18.07
N ILE A 43 -3.19 9.69 17.49
CA ILE A 43 -2.25 8.82 18.21
C ILE A 43 -0.88 9.50 18.25
N PRO A 44 -0.36 9.89 19.42
CA PRO A 44 0.97 10.48 19.54
C PRO A 44 2.07 9.59 18.91
N LYS A 45 3.06 10.22 18.26
CA LYS A 45 4.33 9.55 17.94
C LYS A 45 5.07 9.28 19.25
N GLU A 46 5.80 8.17 19.28
CA GLU A 46 6.56 7.76 20.45
C GLU A 46 7.62 8.80 20.81
N GLY A 47 7.69 9.19 22.08
CA GLY A 47 8.62 10.21 22.58
C GLY A 47 8.38 11.64 22.09
N ALA A 48 7.28 11.89 21.37
CA ALA A 48 7.02 13.21 20.79
C ALA A 48 6.14 14.08 21.69
N ASP A 49 6.42 15.39 21.67
CA ASP A 49 5.62 16.40 22.36
C ASP A 49 4.21 16.50 21.74
N THR A 50 3.18 16.22 22.54
CA THR A 50 1.78 16.15 22.13
C THR A 50 1.11 17.51 21.99
N THR A 51 1.78 18.61 22.35
CA THR A 51 1.23 19.96 22.14
C THR A 51 1.22 20.36 20.65
N HIS A 52 2.02 19.68 19.82
CA HIS A 52 2.09 19.91 18.39
C HIS A 52 1.32 18.84 17.61
N ILE A 53 0.29 19.21 16.86
CA ILE A 53 -0.56 18.25 16.12
C ILE A 53 0.20 17.42 15.08
N ASN A 54 1.28 17.97 14.50
CA ASN A 54 2.16 17.28 13.54
C ASN A 54 2.91 16.08 14.17
N ASN A 55 2.94 16.02 15.51
CA ASN A 55 3.51 14.92 16.26
C ASN A 55 2.51 13.79 16.51
N CYS A 56 1.25 13.94 16.08
CA CYS A 56 0.24 12.88 16.14
C CYS A 56 0.07 12.23 14.76
N ARG A 57 -0.27 10.95 14.76
CA ARG A 57 -0.81 10.23 13.61
C ARG A 57 -2.33 10.35 13.66
N LEU A 58 -2.93 10.95 12.64
CA LEU A 58 -4.38 10.89 12.44
C LEU A 58 -4.76 9.49 11.95
N ILE A 59 -5.69 8.84 12.63
CA ILE A 59 -6.29 7.58 12.21
C ILE A 59 -7.79 7.76 12.01
N SER A 60 -8.26 7.45 10.80
CA SER A 60 -9.68 7.43 10.46
C SER A 60 -10.28 6.06 10.75
N LEU A 61 -11.20 5.99 11.71
CA LEU A 61 -12.02 4.81 11.94
C LEU A 61 -13.22 4.84 10.99
N LEU A 62 -13.11 4.03 9.94
CA LEU A 62 -14.16 3.86 8.92
C LEU A 62 -15.14 2.76 9.29
N ASN A 63 -16.34 2.83 8.70
CA ASN A 63 -17.37 1.80 8.77
C ASN A 63 -16.81 0.41 8.37
N ALA A 64 -17.29 -0.64 9.05
CA ALA A 64 -16.79 -2.00 8.86
C ALA A 64 -17.23 -2.62 7.52
N ASP A 65 -18.47 -2.39 7.07
CA ASP A 65 -18.97 -2.85 5.77
C ASP A 65 -18.13 -2.26 4.63
N TYR A 66 -17.84 -0.96 4.70
CA TYR A 66 -16.93 -0.29 3.77
C TYR A 66 -15.56 -0.96 3.73
N LYS A 67 -14.97 -1.26 4.90
CA LYS A 67 -13.66 -1.93 4.97
C LYS A 67 -13.71 -3.33 4.36
N ILE A 68 -14.78 -4.08 4.58
CA ILE A 68 -14.98 -5.42 3.97
C ILE A 68 -15.05 -5.30 2.45
N PHE A 69 -15.87 -4.38 1.93
CA PHE A 69 -16.00 -4.12 0.50
C PHE A 69 -14.66 -3.72 -0.13
N MET A 70 -13.95 -2.76 0.47
CA MET A 70 -12.65 -2.32 -0.04
C MET A 70 -11.60 -3.42 0.00
N ASN A 71 -11.61 -4.28 1.02
CA ASN A 71 -10.71 -5.42 1.08
C ASN A 71 -11.00 -6.44 -0.04
N LEU A 72 -12.28 -6.73 -0.31
CA LEU A 72 -12.67 -7.57 -1.45
C LEU A 72 -12.17 -6.99 -2.79
N MET A 73 -12.31 -5.69 -2.98
CA MET A 73 -11.81 -5.01 -4.19
C MET A 73 -10.29 -5.07 -4.28
N ALA A 74 -9.58 -4.84 -3.18
CA ALA A 74 -8.12 -4.95 -3.14
C ALA A 74 -7.65 -6.35 -3.51
N GLU A 75 -8.27 -7.41 -2.98
CA GLU A 75 -7.93 -8.80 -3.33
C GLU A 75 -8.18 -9.12 -4.81
N ARG A 76 -9.24 -8.55 -5.41
CA ARG A 76 -9.49 -8.70 -6.85
C ARG A 76 -8.42 -7.98 -7.67
N LEU A 77 -8.05 -6.75 -7.29
CA LEU A 77 -7.04 -5.95 -8.00
C LEU A 77 -5.63 -6.55 -7.89
N LYS A 78 -5.25 -7.08 -6.73
CA LYS A 78 -3.93 -7.72 -6.51
C LYS A 78 -3.56 -8.73 -7.61
N LYS A 79 -4.55 -9.44 -8.17
CA LYS A 79 -4.36 -10.42 -9.25
C LYS A 79 -3.79 -9.82 -10.55
N ILE A 80 -4.02 -8.54 -10.78
CA ILE A 80 -3.63 -7.85 -12.03
C ILE A 80 -2.57 -6.77 -11.84
N LEU A 81 -2.40 -6.24 -10.62
CA LEU A 81 -1.53 -5.08 -10.36
C LEU A 81 -0.08 -5.28 -10.84
N ASN A 82 0.47 -6.48 -10.67
CA ASN A 82 1.84 -6.78 -11.08
C ASN A 82 2.07 -6.67 -12.61
N ARG A 83 1.01 -6.74 -13.43
CA ARG A 83 1.10 -6.58 -14.88
C ARG A 83 1.21 -5.12 -15.31
N TYR A 84 0.68 -4.21 -14.50
CA TYR A 84 0.54 -2.80 -14.86
C TYR A 84 1.50 -1.89 -14.08
N ILE A 85 2.00 -2.34 -12.93
CA ILE A 85 2.91 -1.54 -12.10
C ILE A 85 4.36 -1.95 -12.37
N HIS A 86 5.19 -0.93 -12.66
CA HIS A 86 6.63 -1.06 -12.92
C HIS A 86 7.35 -1.87 -11.84
N THR A 87 8.39 -2.62 -12.23
CA THR A 87 9.12 -3.56 -11.36
C THR A 87 9.76 -2.91 -10.14
N ASP A 88 10.14 -1.64 -10.24
CA ASP A 88 10.84 -0.92 -9.17
C ASP A 88 9.92 -0.57 -7.99
N GLN A 89 8.60 -0.54 -8.21
CA GLN A 89 7.64 -0.38 -7.13
C GLN A 89 7.49 -1.71 -6.40
N ASN A 90 8.15 -1.86 -5.25
CA ASN A 90 8.09 -3.09 -4.45
C ASN A 90 7.11 -3.02 -3.27
N GLY A 91 6.65 -1.83 -2.89
CA GLY A 91 5.72 -1.64 -1.78
C GLY A 91 4.29 -2.07 -2.12
N PHE A 92 3.64 -2.76 -1.17
CA PHE A 92 2.20 -3.09 -1.19
C PHE A 92 1.72 -3.95 -2.36
N LEU A 93 2.65 -4.62 -3.06
CA LEU A 93 2.33 -5.49 -4.19
C LEU A 93 2.57 -6.95 -3.85
N PRO A 94 1.71 -7.86 -4.36
CA PRO A 94 1.87 -9.28 -4.10
C PRO A 94 3.21 -9.76 -4.66
N THR A 95 3.86 -10.69 -3.94
CA THR A 95 5.15 -11.31 -4.25
C THR A 95 6.36 -10.35 -4.36
N ARG A 96 6.16 -9.05 -4.14
CA ARG A 96 7.23 -8.05 -4.09
C ARG A 96 7.61 -7.77 -2.65
N GLN A 97 8.89 -7.66 -2.37
CA GLN A 97 9.40 -7.51 -1.01
C GLN A 97 10.34 -6.33 -0.94
N LEU A 98 10.36 -5.62 0.20
CA LEU A 98 11.26 -4.49 0.42
C LEU A 98 12.73 -4.88 0.21
N LYS A 99 13.09 -6.12 0.55
CA LYS A 99 14.45 -6.66 0.35
C LYS A 99 14.90 -6.66 -1.12
N ASN A 100 13.95 -6.67 -2.07
CA ASN A 100 14.28 -6.57 -3.49
C ASN A 100 14.95 -5.22 -3.78
N ASN A 101 14.46 -4.12 -3.19
CA ASN A 101 15.10 -2.81 -3.32
C ASN A 101 16.53 -2.82 -2.77
N ILE A 102 16.73 -3.46 -1.61
CA ILE A 102 18.06 -3.57 -1.00
C ILE A 102 19.00 -4.34 -1.94
N ARG A 103 18.54 -5.47 -2.50
CA ARG A 103 19.35 -6.26 -3.43
C ARG A 103 19.68 -5.48 -4.69
N THR A 104 18.73 -4.76 -5.28
CA THR A 104 18.97 -3.90 -6.45
C THR A 104 20.07 -2.88 -6.17
N VAL A 105 20.07 -2.22 -5.01
CA VAL A 105 21.13 -1.27 -4.65
C VAL A 105 22.49 -1.97 -4.51
N LEU A 106 22.53 -3.14 -3.87
CA LEU A 106 23.76 -3.92 -3.74
C LEU A 106 24.29 -4.40 -5.10
N ASP A 107 23.43 -4.88 -5.99
CA ASP A 107 23.80 -5.28 -7.35
C ASP A 107 24.45 -4.13 -8.13
N ILE A 108 23.91 -2.91 -7.98
CA ILE A 108 24.46 -1.72 -8.61
C ILE A 108 25.87 -1.41 -8.06
N LEU A 109 26.04 -1.44 -6.74
CA LEU A 109 27.34 -1.19 -6.10
C LEU A 109 28.38 -2.23 -6.54
N GLU A 110 28.03 -3.51 -6.47
CA GLU A 110 28.89 -4.64 -6.87
C GLU A 110 29.29 -4.53 -8.36
N TYR A 111 28.33 -4.17 -9.23
CA TYR A 111 28.61 -3.93 -10.64
C TYR A 111 29.66 -2.84 -10.86
N TYR A 112 29.55 -1.71 -10.15
CA TYR A 112 30.50 -0.60 -10.27
C TYR A 112 31.88 -0.94 -9.71
N GLU A 113 31.96 -1.68 -8.60
CA GLU A 113 33.23 -2.15 -8.02
C GLU A 113 33.95 -3.12 -8.97
N ALA A 114 33.22 -4.04 -9.60
CA ALA A 114 33.79 -5.01 -10.54
C ALA A 114 34.22 -4.38 -11.89
N HIS A 115 33.66 -3.22 -12.26
CA HIS A 115 33.90 -2.57 -13.56
C HIS A 115 34.64 -1.22 -13.46
N LEU A 116 35.36 -0.98 -12.36
CA LEU A 116 36.17 0.23 -12.15
C LEU A 116 37.12 0.54 -13.34
N GLU A 117 37.64 -0.48 -14.03
CA GLU A 117 38.54 -0.31 -15.17
C GLU A 117 37.88 0.28 -16.43
N LYS A 118 36.57 0.06 -16.65
CA LYS A 118 35.85 0.61 -17.83
C LYS A 118 35.59 2.11 -17.72
N GLN A 119 35.48 2.66 -16.51
CA GLN A 119 35.39 4.11 -16.30
C GLN A 119 36.75 4.82 -16.36
N ALA A 120 37.82 4.18 -15.91
CA ALA A 120 39.17 4.74 -16.04
C ALA A 120 39.53 4.90 -17.52
N HIS A 121 39.24 3.90 -18.36
CA HIS A 121 39.49 3.98 -19.80
C HIS A 121 38.63 5.05 -20.50
N SER A 122 37.33 5.22 -20.17
CA SER A 122 36.51 6.27 -20.82
C SER A 122 36.87 7.69 -20.37
N LYS A 123 37.31 7.88 -19.11
CA LYS A 123 37.81 9.18 -18.62
C LYS A 123 39.21 9.52 -19.17
N ILE A 124 40.10 8.54 -19.33
CA ILE A 124 41.45 8.76 -19.91
C ILE A 124 41.36 9.10 -21.40
N PHE A 125 40.46 8.46 -22.17
CA PHE A 125 40.27 8.77 -23.59
C PHE A 125 39.60 10.12 -23.84
N ASN A 126 38.70 10.58 -22.96
CA ASN A 126 38.07 11.90 -23.09
C ASN A 126 38.97 13.07 -22.64
N ASN A 127 40.01 12.81 -21.83
CA ASN A 127 40.93 13.85 -21.36
C ASN A 127 42.21 14.00 -22.20
N LYS A 128 42.38 13.19 -23.26
CA LYS A 128 43.47 13.32 -24.27
C LYS A 128 43.05 14.00 -25.57
N ARG A 129 41.81 14.51 -25.66
CA ARG A 129 41.27 15.29 -26.80
C ARG A 129 40.99 16.76 -26.44
N ARG A 130 41.77 17.32 -25.53
CA ARG A 130 41.87 18.77 -25.30
C ARG A 130 43.31 19.20 -25.42
#